data_AF-A0A1N6KSM8-F1
#
_entry.id   AF-A0A1N6KSM8-F1
#
_cell.length_a   1.000
_cell.length_b   1.000
_cell.length_c   1.000
_cell.angle_alpha   90.00
_cell.angle_beta   90.00
_cell.angle_gamma   90.00
#
_symmetry.space_group_name_H-M   'P 1'
#
loop_
_entity.id
_entity.type
_entity.pdbx_description
1 polymer ?
#
loop_
_entity_poly.entity_id
_entity_poly.type
_entity_poly.pdbx_seq_one_letter_code
_entity_poly.pdbx_strand_id
1 'polypeptide(L)'
;MQRIIALAFALTTVSVLPSLRANDDVEKSPAEVVLKGLDPVLLLEGKERTGVEDFATTRGRFRYLFTDAEHKARFDASPDRFSVQGETCTMMPKVPASPDLYLVHDGKIFLFGSPRCVASFKADPAAYFKPRKNVAILVFDGVELLDFAGPGEVFTWAGRGQAYNVYTVGRSESPIVSQGFLSVTPRYGIGNCPKPDLLVIPGGSVRETSADPAIIKWIQNTAEDAEVVLSVCTGALLLAKAGLLDGLEATTHRESLDALRKAATKTKVIEGRRFVDNGKVVTSAGVSAGIDASLHVVSRLLGPEDASEVARMMEYRWEPDKKKAE
;
A
#
# COMPACT_ATOMS: atom_id res chain seq x y z
N MET A 1 6.52 -78.85 25.71
CA MET A 1 6.26 -78.66 24.26
C MET A 1 5.87 -77.20 24.03
N GLN A 2 6.85 -76.36 23.69
CA GLN A 2 6.66 -74.96 23.28
C GLN A 2 6.07 -74.90 21.87
N ARG A 3 5.09 -74.02 21.65
CA ARG A 3 4.84 -73.44 20.34
C ARG A 3 4.94 -71.92 20.45
N ILE A 4 6.01 -71.42 19.87
CA ILE A 4 6.39 -70.02 19.73
C ILE A 4 5.51 -69.42 18.64
N ILE A 5 4.80 -68.33 18.95
CA ILE A 5 4.14 -67.49 17.95
C ILE A 5 5.09 -66.35 17.64
N ALA A 6 5.68 -66.38 16.45
CA ALA A 6 6.52 -65.32 15.90
C ALA A 6 5.63 -64.18 15.41
N LEU A 7 5.75 -62.99 16.02
CA LEU A 7 5.14 -61.76 15.54
C LEU A 7 6.11 -61.10 14.56
N ALA A 8 5.75 -61.07 13.28
CA ALA A 8 6.53 -60.41 12.24
C ALA A 8 6.43 -58.88 12.38
N PHE A 9 7.55 -58.23 12.71
CA PHE A 9 7.71 -56.78 12.58
C PHE A 9 7.94 -56.45 11.10
N ALA A 10 6.98 -55.77 10.48
CA ALA A 10 7.20 -55.14 9.18
C ALA A 10 8.02 -53.86 9.38
N LEU A 11 9.32 -53.92 9.04
CA LEU A 11 10.14 -52.71 8.84
C LEU A 11 9.56 -51.94 7.65
N THR A 12 8.92 -50.81 7.92
CA THR A 12 8.66 -49.79 6.90
C THR A 12 9.93 -48.96 6.76
N THR A 13 10.62 -49.12 5.63
CA THR A 13 11.74 -48.28 5.22
C THR A 13 11.23 -46.86 4.97
N VAL A 14 11.61 -45.91 5.82
CA VAL A 14 11.43 -44.48 5.55
C VAL A 14 12.39 -44.13 4.41
N SER A 15 11.86 -43.96 3.19
CA SER A 15 12.62 -43.39 2.09
C SER A 15 12.91 -41.92 2.43
N VAL A 16 14.18 -41.60 2.63
CA VAL A 16 14.67 -40.22 2.69
C VAL A 16 14.45 -39.61 1.31
N LEU A 17 13.43 -38.75 1.20
CA LEU A 17 13.22 -37.90 0.02
C LEU A 17 14.46 -37.01 -0.15
N PRO A 18 15.05 -36.89 -1.36
CA PRO A 18 16.09 -35.91 -1.59
C PRO A 18 15.50 -34.52 -1.37
N SER A 19 16.23 -33.70 -0.61
CA SER A 19 15.96 -32.27 -0.48
C SER A 19 15.74 -31.67 -1.87
N LEU A 20 14.56 -31.10 -2.11
CA LEU A 20 14.30 -30.18 -3.20
C LEU A 20 15.26 -29.00 -3.05
N ARG A 21 16.42 -29.10 -3.71
CA ARG A 21 17.15 -27.91 -4.16
C ARG A 21 16.15 -27.15 -5.03
N ALA A 22 15.85 -25.92 -4.64
CA ALA A 22 15.11 -25.00 -5.50
C ALA A 22 15.81 -24.99 -6.87
N ASN A 23 15.07 -25.37 -7.91
CA ASN A 23 15.52 -25.31 -9.28
C ASN A 23 15.92 -23.87 -9.60
N ASP A 24 17.19 -23.66 -9.97
CA ASP A 24 17.68 -22.48 -10.69
C ASP A 24 17.31 -22.54 -12.18
N ASP A 25 16.14 -23.09 -12.51
CA ASP A 25 15.58 -23.10 -13.86
C ASP A 25 14.28 -22.29 -13.86
N VAL A 26 14.42 -20.97 -13.77
CA VAL A 26 13.38 -20.08 -14.30
C VAL A 26 13.47 -20.21 -15.82
N GLU A 27 12.68 -21.13 -16.38
CA GLU A 27 12.32 -21.12 -17.79
C GLU A 27 11.91 -19.69 -18.16
N LYS A 28 12.74 -18.98 -18.93
CA LYS A 28 12.39 -17.66 -19.45
C LYS A 28 11.17 -17.85 -20.34
N SER A 29 9.98 -17.48 -19.83
CA SER A 29 8.76 -17.48 -20.63
C SER A 29 9.02 -16.75 -21.96
N PRO A 30 8.50 -17.27 -23.09
CA PRO A 30 8.71 -16.65 -24.39
C PRO A 30 8.23 -15.21 -24.37
N ALA A 31 9.00 -14.30 -24.97
CA ALA A 31 8.65 -12.89 -25.00
C ALA A 31 7.31 -12.67 -25.72
N GLU A 32 6.39 -11.95 -25.08
CA GLU A 32 5.04 -11.70 -25.56
C GLU A 32 5.05 -10.62 -26.64
N VAL A 33 4.37 -10.83 -27.77
CA VAL A 33 4.17 -9.79 -28.78
C VAL A 33 3.31 -8.67 -28.18
N VAL A 34 3.86 -7.47 -28.13
CA VAL A 34 3.23 -6.30 -27.49
C VAL A 34 2.52 -5.41 -28.51
N LEU A 35 1.60 -4.55 -28.04
CA LEU A 35 0.85 -3.58 -28.84
C LEU A 35 0.00 -4.22 -29.95
N LYS A 36 -0.46 -5.47 -29.75
CA LYS A 36 -1.13 -6.27 -30.80
C LYS A 36 -0.27 -6.44 -32.06
N GLY A 37 1.06 -6.37 -31.93
CA GLY A 37 2.02 -6.44 -33.04
C GLY A 37 2.12 -5.17 -33.87
N LEU A 38 1.56 -4.04 -33.41
CA LEU A 38 1.70 -2.77 -34.09
C LEU A 38 3.13 -2.23 -33.98
N ASP A 39 3.58 -1.59 -35.05
CA ASP A 39 4.87 -0.91 -35.12
C ASP A 39 4.88 0.29 -34.15
N PRO A 40 5.71 0.26 -33.09
CA PRO A 40 5.70 1.30 -32.07
C PRO A 40 6.22 2.66 -32.60
N VAL A 41 7.03 2.67 -33.66
CA VAL A 41 7.53 3.90 -34.27
C VAL A 41 6.40 4.61 -34.98
N LEU A 42 5.65 3.88 -35.81
CA LEU A 42 4.47 4.41 -36.49
C LEU A 42 3.34 4.75 -35.51
N LEU A 43 3.19 3.96 -34.45
CA LEU A 43 2.17 4.19 -33.43
C LEU A 43 2.36 5.56 -32.75
N LEU A 44 3.61 5.95 -32.43
CA LEU A 44 3.91 7.28 -31.89
C LEU A 44 3.72 8.42 -32.92
N GLU A 45 3.69 8.10 -34.21
CA GLU A 45 3.34 9.03 -35.29
C GLU A 45 1.82 9.06 -35.59
N GLY A 46 1.01 8.36 -34.79
CA GLY A 46 -0.44 8.28 -34.97
C GLY A 46 -0.88 7.34 -36.11
N LYS A 47 -0.02 6.43 -36.55
CA LYS A 47 -0.31 5.45 -37.60
C LYS A 47 -0.31 4.04 -37.04
N GLU A 48 -1.44 3.34 -37.20
CA GLU A 48 -1.54 1.93 -36.82
C GLU A 48 -1.20 1.04 -38.02
N ARG A 49 -0.05 0.36 -37.94
CA ARG A 49 0.39 -0.64 -38.92
C ARG A 49 1.02 -1.82 -38.19
N THR A 50 0.66 -3.04 -38.58
CA THR A 50 1.19 -4.27 -37.99
C THR A 50 2.57 -4.55 -38.57
N GLY A 51 3.54 -4.80 -37.68
CA GLY A 51 4.87 -5.23 -38.08
C GLY A 51 4.94 -6.72 -38.42
N VAL A 52 6.11 -7.17 -38.85
CA VAL A 52 6.36 -8.57 -39.23
C VAL A 52 7.53 -9.15 -38.44
N GLU A 53 7.58 -10.47 -38.29
CA GLU A 53 8.62 -11.17 -37.52
C GLU A 53 10.04 -10.97 -38.10
N ASP A 54 10.15 -10.77 -39.41
CA ASP A 54 11.42 -10.48 -40.08
C ASP A 54 12.07 -9.20 -39.55
N PHE A 55 11.25 -8.27 -39.05
CA PHE A 55 11.68 -7.05 -38.39
C PHE A 55 11.16 -7.05 -36.95
N ALA A 56 11.66 -7.96 -36.13
CA ALA A 56 11.33 -8.02 -34.70
C ALA A 56 12.54 -7.73 -33.80
N THR A 57 12.28 -7.25 -32.59
CA THR A 57 13.27 -7.15 -31.51
C THR A 57 12.63 -7.46 -30.16
N THR A 58 13.42 -7.93 -29.19
CA THR A 58 12.92 -8.26 -27.85
C THR A 58 13.57 -7.36 -26.82
N ARG A 59 12.77 -6.77 -25.93
CA ARG A 59 13.25 -6.01 -24.76
C ARG A 59 12.44 -6.38 -23.52
N GLY A 60 13.15 -6.83 -22.49
CA GLY A 60 12.51 -7.38 -21.29
C GLY A 60 11.63 -8.58 -21.64
N ARG A 61 10.36 -8.54 -21.22
CA ARG A 61 9.37 -9.58 -21.54
C ARG A 61 8.61 -9.35 -22.85
N PHE A 62 8.87 -8.25 -23.55
CA PHE A 62 8.09 -7.83 -24.72
C PHE A 62 8.85 -8.03 -26.02
N ARG A 63 8.13 -8.53 -27.02
CA ARG A 63 8.55 -8.66 -28.41
C ARG A 63 7.86 -7.58 -29.24
N TYR A 64 8.65 -6.72 -29.86
CA TYR A 64 8.21 -5.61 -30.71
C TYR A 64 8.39 -6.00 -32.17
N LEU A 65 7.39 -5.69 -33.01
CA LEU A 65 7.41 -5.93 -34.44
C LEU A 65 7.45 -4.59 -35.18
N PHE A 66 8.09 -4.55 -36.35
CA PHE A 66 8.22 -3.35 -37.19
C PHE A 66 7.77 -3.64 -38.62
N THR A 67 7.29 -2.63 -39.34
CA THR A 67 6.86 -2.79 -40.74
C THR A 67 8.05 -2.97 -41.69
N ASP A 68 9.21 -2.44 -41.32
CA ASP A 68 10.42 -2.44 -42.13
C ASP A 68 11.69 -2.30 -41.26
N ALA A 69 12.84 -2.45 -41.91
CA ALA A 69 14.15 -2.35 -41.28
C ALA A 69 14.49 -0.93 -40.79
N GLU A 70 13.89 0.12 -41.36
CA GLU A 70 14.16 1.51 -40.98
C GLU A 70 13.52 1.83 -39.62
N HIS A 71 12.26 1.46 -39.42
CA HIS A 71 11.60 1.61 -38.13
C HIS A 71 12.28 0.79 -37.04
N LYS A 72 12.70 -0.44 -37.35
CA LYS A 72 13.50 -1.24 -36.42
C LYS A 72 14.80 -0.52 -36.03
N ALA A 73 15.52 0.05 -37.00
CA ALA A 73 16.75 0.80 -36.74
C ALA A 73 16.50 2.06 -35.89
N ARG A 74 15.39 2.79 -36.14
CA ARG A 74 14.98 3.95 -35.34
C ARG A 74 14.65 3.56 -33.90
N PHE A 75 13.97 2.43 -33.71
CA PHE A 75 13.71 1.87 -32.38
C PHE A 75 15.01 1.50 -31.68
N ASP A 76 15.90 0.76 -32.33
CA ASP A 76 17.17 0.30 -31.73
C ASP A 76 18.10 1.49 -31.38
N ALA A 77 18.03 2.59 -32.14
CA ALA A 77 18.79 3.81 -31.86
C ALA A 77 18.22 4.64 -30.69
N SER A 78 16.95 4.47 -30.32
CA SER A 78 16.30 5.21 -29.23
C SER A 78 15.24 4.36 -28.53
N PRO A 79 15.63 3.22 -27.94
CA PRO A 79 14.68 2.23 -27.48
C PRO A 79 13.81 2.74 -26.34
N ASP A 80 14.36 3.60 -25.47
CA ASP A 80 13.59 4.19 -24.37
C ASP A 80 12.42 5.00 -24.91
N ARG A 81 12.57 5.73 -26.03
CA ARG A 81 11.50 6.51 -26.64
C ARG A 81 10.34 5.64 -27.15
N PHE A 82 10.66 4.55 -27.83
CA PHE A 82 9.68 3.75 -28.59
C PHE A 82 9.20 2.51 -27.84
N SER A 83 9.88 2.09 -26.78
CA SER A 83 9.43 1.00 -25.93
C SER A 83 8.32 1.44 -24.97
N VAL A 84 7.62 0.45 -24.42
CA VAL A 84 6.64 0.68 -23.36
C VAL A 84 7.36 1.30 -22.15
N GLN A 85 6.88 2.46 -21.72
CA GLN A 85 7.50 3.27 -20.66
C GLN A 85 6.98 2.96 -19.25
N GLY A 86 5.98 2.09 -19.10
CA GLY A 86 5.46 1.69 -17.81
C GLY A 86 4.26 0.76 -17.90
N GLU A 87 4.21 -0.23 -17.01
CA GLU A 87 3.02 -1.03 -16.73
C GLU A 87 2.14 -0.25 -15.75
N THR A 88 1.24 0.60 -16.25
CA THR A 88 0.46 1.56 -15.45
C THR A 88 -0.83 0.94 -14.90
N CYS A 89 -0.73 -0.23 -14.26
CA CYS A 89 -1.82 -0.84 -13.49
C CYS A 89 -1.55 -0.68 -11.98
N THR A 90 -1.83 0.50 -11.45
CA THR A 90 -1.55 0.82 -10.05
C THR A 90 -2.67 0.39 -9.10
N MET A 91 -3.86 0.10 -9.63
CA MET A 91 -4.96 -0.49 -8.85
C MET A 91 -4.67 -1.93 -8.42
N MET A 92 -3.77 -2.60 -9.14
CA MET A 92 -3.43 -4.00 -8.90
C MET A 92 -1.94 -4.20 -9.23
N PRO A 93 -1.02 -3.79 -8.34
CA PRO A 93 0.43 -3.90 -8.57
C PRO A 93 0.94 -5.34 -8.80
N LYS A 94 0.07 -6.34 -8.62
CA LYS A 94 0.34 -7.76 -8.88
C LYS A 94 -0.26 -8.28 -10.20
N VAL A 95 -1.04 -7.48 -10.94
CA VAL A 95 -1.56 -7.88 -12.25
C VAL A 95 -0.59 -7.41 -13.33
N PRO A 96 0.05 -8.33 -14.07
CA PRO A 96 0.93 -7.96 -15.18
C PRO A 96 0.16 -7.10 -16.19
N ALA A 97 0.80 -6.08 -16.76
CA ALA A 97 0.17 -5.33 -17.83
C ALA A 97 -0.20 -6.23 -19.01
N SER A 98 -1.35 -6.00 -19.64
CA SER A 98 -1.71 -6.72 -20.85
C SER A 98 -0.94 -6.15 -22.05
N PRO A 99 -0.34 -6.99 -22.90
CA PRO A 99 0.33 -6.54 -24.12
C PRO A 99 -0.63 -5.85 -25.11
N ASP A 100 -1.94 -6.07 -24.97
CA ASP A 100 -2.98 -5.58 -25.88
C ASP A 100 -3.70 -4.32 -25.38
N LEU A 101 -3.54 -3.98 -24.11
CA LEU A 101 -4.18 -2.81 -23.50
C LEU A 101 -3.15 -1.70 -23.38
N TYR A 102 -3.09 -0.85 -24.41
CA TYR A 102 -2.12 0.24 -24.46
C TYR A 102 -2.77 1.59 -24.76
N LEU A 103 -2.06 2.68 -24.44
CA LEU A 103 -2.36 4.04 -24.90
C LEU A 103 -1.08 4.79 -25.23
N VAL A 104 -1.17 5.67 -26.23
CA VAL A 104 -0.17 6.71 -26.48
C VAL A 104 -0.60 7.98 -25.77
N HIS A 105 0.28 8.55 -24.96
CA HIS A 105 0.07 9.83 -24.30
C HIS A 105 1.41 10.57 -24.17
N ASP A 106 1.44 11.86 -24.55
CA ASP A 106 2.63 12.71 -24.56
C ASP A 106 3.88 12.05 -25.18
N GLY A 107 3.67 11.39 -26.33
CA GLY A 107 4.74 10.74 -27.09
C GLY A 107 5.33 9.48 -26.45
N LYS A 108 4.62 8.89 -25.48
CA LYS A 108 5.00 7.66 -24.78
C LYS A 108 3.91 6.60 -24.88
N ILE A 109 4.32 5.33 -24.84
CA ILE A 109 3.43 4.17 -24.87
C ILE A 109 3.31 3.59 -23.46
N PHE A 110 2.08 3.47 -22.97
CA PHE A 110 1.76 2.89 -21.67
C PHE A 110 0.93 1.61 -21.84
N LEU A 111 1.19 0.60 -21.02
CA LEU A 111 0.36 -0.60 -20.96
C LEU A 111 -0.48 -0.64 -19.68
N PHE A 112 -1.62 -1.31 -19.73
CA PHE A 112 -2.59 -1.36 -18.64
C PHE A 112 -2.99 -2.80 -18.32
N GLY A 113 -3.27 -3.09 -17.05
CA GLY A 113 -3.70 -4.43 -16.61
C GLY A 113 -5.20 -4.70 -16.83
N SER A 114 -6.00 -3.65 -17.10
CA SER A 114 -7.45 -3.81 -17.35
C SER A 114 -8.04 -2.66 -18.17
N PRO A 115 -9.16 -2.88 -18.89
CA PRO A 115 -9.89 -1.83 -19.60
C PRO A 115 -10.34 -0.68 -18.69
N ARG A 116 -10.62 -0.97 -17.41
CA ARG A 116 -10.95 0.03 -16.41
C ARG A 116 -9.78 1.01 -16.17
N CYS A 117 -8.55 0.52 -16.13
CA CYS A 117 -7.37 1.36 -16.00
C CYS A 117 -7.17 2.25 -17.23
N VAL A 118 -7.40 1.71 -18.43
CA VAL A 118 -7.39 2.47 -19.69
C VAL A 118 -8.41 3.62 -19.63
N ALA A 119 -9.64 3.34 -19.21
CA ALA A 119 -10.69 4.36 -19.10
C ALA A 119 -10.33 5.44 -18.05
N SER A 120 -9.78 5.04 -16.90
CA SER A 120 -9.37 5.96 -15.84
C SER A 120 -8.22 6.86 -16.28
N PHE A 121 -7.21 6.32 -16.97
CA PHE A 121 -6.10 7.10 -17.51
C PHE A 121 -6.56 8.11 -18.55
N LYS A 122 -7.49 7.73 -19.45
CA LYS A 122 -8.06 8.67 -20.43
C LYS A 122 -8.83 9.82 -19.77
N ALA A 123 -9.48 9.58 -18.64
CA ALA A 123 -10.27 10.59 -17.94
C ALA A 123 -9.38 11.65 -17.25
N ASP A 124 -8.27 11.24 -16.65
CA ASP A 124 -7.29 12.15 -16.02
C ASP A 124 -5.86 11.57 -16.09
N PRO A 125 -5.13 11.80 -17.19
CA PRO A 125 -3.74 11.35 -17.31
C PRO A 125 -2.82 12.01 -16.28
N ALA A 126 -3.06 13.28 -15.94
CA ALA A 126 -2.20 14.05 -15.04
C ALA A 126 -2.18 13.43 -13.63
N ALA A 127 -3.27 12.83 -13.17
CA ALA A 127 -3.31 12.09 -11.90
C ALA A 127 -2.30 10.93 -11.83
N TYR A 128 -1.96 10.29 -12.95
CA TYR A 128 -0.99 9.18 -12.98
C TYR A 128 0.47 9.65 -12.86
N PHE A 129 0.71 10.95 -13.05
CA PHE A 129 2.04 11.55 -12.99
C PHE A 129 2.23 12.44 -11.77
N LYS A 130 1.18 12.65 -10.96
CA LYS A 130 1.32 13.35 -9.68
C LYS A 130 2.18 12.52 -8.73
N PRO A 131 3.17 13.11 -8.04
CA PRO A 131 3.90 12.43 -6.99
C PRO A 131 2.93 11.92 -5.93
N ARG A 132 3.05 10.64 -5.59
CA ARG A 132 2.28 10.04 -4.50
C ARG A 132 2.73 10.61 -3.16
N LYS A 133 1.78 10.95 -2.30
CA LYS A 133 2.06 11.34 -0.92
C LYS A 133 2.43 10.10 -0.10
N ASN A 134 3.39 10.22 0.81
CA ASN A 134 3.85 9.13 1.65
C ASN A 134 2.99 8.99 2.91
N VAL A 135 2.54 7.77 3.21
CA VAL A 135 1.78 7.43 4.43
C VAL A 135 2.62 6.47 5.27
N ALA A 136 3.20 6.98 6.35
CA ALA A 136 3.93 6.17 7.31
C ALA A 136 2.98 5.64 8.39
N ILE A 137 2.97 4.33 8.60
CA ILE A 137 2.19 3.68 9.65
C ILE A 137 3.16 3.07 10.67
N LEU A 138 3.17 3.62 11.89
CA LEU A 138 4.03 3.10 12.95
C LEU A 138 3.59 1.68 13.34
N VAL A 139 4.52 0.74 13.49
CA VAL A 139 4.29 -0.60 14.03
C VAL A 139 5.31 -0.91 15.12
N PHE A 140 4.90 -1.65 16.14
CA PHE A 140 5.70 -1.97 17.32
C PHE A 140 5.20 -3.28 17.96
N ASP A 141 5.98 -3.86 18.87
CA ASP A 141 5.57 -5.07 19.57
C ASP A 141 4.27 -4.87 20.35
N GLY A 142 3.31 -5.77 20.14
CA GLY A 142 1.97 -5.68 20.72
C GLY A 142 1.08 -4.62 20.08
N VAL A 143 1.42 -4.08 18.90
CA VAL A 143 0.50 -3.27 18.10
C VAL A 143 -0.79 -4.05 17.81
N GLU A 144 -1.92 -3.36 17.80
CA GLU A 144 -3.23 -3.92 17.44
C GLU A 144 -3.33 -4.08 15.91
N LEU A 145 -3.61 -5.29 15.42
CA LEU A 145 -3.52 -5.60 13.97
C LEU A 145 -4.39 -4.68 13.12
N LEU A 146 -5.64 -4.54 13.52
CA LEU A 146 -6.61 -3.80 12.71
C LEU A 146 -6.44 -2.27 12.84
N ASP A 147 -5.76 -1.79 13.88
CA ASP A 147 -5.44 -0.37 14.04
C ASP A 147 -4.45 0.14 12.99
N PHE A 148 -3.56 -0.73 12.48
CA PHE A 148 -2.63 -0.37 11.41
C PHE A 148 -3.11 -0.89 10.04
N ALA A 149 -3.71 -2.09 10.00
CA ALA A 149 -4.17 -2.69 8.76
C ALA A 149 -5.41 -1.98 8.19
N GLY A 150 -6.34 -1.53 9.03
CA GLY A 150 -7.54 -0.80 8.61
C GLY A 150 -7.21 0.51 7.89
N PRO A 151 -6.48 1.45 8.52
CA PRO A 151 -5.97 2.63 7.83
C PRO A 151 -5.10 2.30 6.62
N GLY A 152 -4.24 1.27 6.73
CA GLY A 152 -3.40 0.81 5.63
C GLY A 152 -4.19 0.43 4.38
N GLU A 153 -5.30 -0.29 4.54
CA GLU A 153 -6.21 -0.67 3.45
C GLU A 153 -6.87 0.57 2.82
N VAL A 154 -7.40 1.47 3.65
CA VAL A 154 -8.06 2.71 3.17
C VAL A 154 -7.11 3.57 2.35
N PHE A 155 -5.91 3.86 2.88
CA PHE A 155 -4.95 4.70 2.17
C PHE A 155 -4.36 4.01 0.94
N THR A 156 -4.28 2.68 0.92
CA THR A 156 -3.81 1.93 -0.26
C THR A 156 -4.78 2.03 -1.43
N TRP A 157 -6.09 2.11 -1.18
CA TRP A 157 -7.10 2.24 -2.24
C TRP A 157 -7.39 3.68 -2.68
N ALA A 158 -7.03 4.67 -1.87
CA ALA A 158 -7.35 6.07 -2.13
C ALA A 158 -6.74 6.61 -3.44
N GLY A 159 -7.49 7.48 -4.13
CA GLY A 159 -7.12 7.94 -5.47
C GLY A 159 -7.02 6.78 -6.47
N ARG A 160 -7.82 5.72 -6.29
CA ARG A 160 -7.71 4.47 -7.06
C ARG A 160 -6.31 3.84 -6.97
N GLY A 161 -5.73 3.85 -5.78
CA GLY A 161 -4.38 3.36 -5.50
C GLY A 161 -3.25 4.21 -6.08
N GLN A 162 -3.53 5.48 -6.33
CA GLN A 162 -2.58 6.45 -6.88
C GLN A 162 -2.32 7.65 -5.97
N ALA A 163 -3.09 7.83 -4.90
CA ALA A 163 -2.89 8.99 -4.04
C ALA A 163 -1.64 8.80 -3.16
N TYR A 164 -1.41 7.58 -2.67
CA TYR A 164 -0.48 7.35 -1.57
C TYR A 164 0.52 6.21 -1.82
N ASN A 165 1.71 6.39 -1.24
CA ASN A 165 2.68 5.33 -0.98
C ASN A 165 2.57 4.94 0.50
N VAL A 166 1.91 3.83 0.78
CA VAL A 166 1.70 3.35 2.16
C VAL A 166 2.82 2.40 2.58
N TYR A 167 3.38 2.60 3.77
CA TYR A 167 4.41 1.72 4.31
C TYR A 167 4.42 1.68 5.84
N THR A 168 4.90 0.56 6.38
CA THR A 168 5.09 0.37 7.82
C THR A 168 6.45 0.86 8.27
N VAL A 169 6.50 1.46 9.46
CA VAL A 169 7.73 1.96 10.09
C VAL A 169 7.82 1.39 11.50
N GLY A 170 8.92 0.69 11.79
CA GLY A 170 9.21 0.16 13.13
C GLY A 170 10.30 0.95 13.83
N ARG A 171 10.64 0.54 15.05
CA ARG A 171 11.85 1.03 15.75
C ARG A 171 13.12 0.75 14.95
N SER A 172 13.13 -0.38 14.24
CA SER A 172 14.05 -0.84 13.21
C SER A 172 13.25 -1.66 12.18
N GLU A 173 13.93 -2.25 11.20
CA GLU A 173 13.34 -3.20 10.23
C GLU A 173 13.27 -4.63 10.79
N SER A 174 13.54 -4.83 12.09
CA SER A 174 13.41 -6.12 12.75
C SER A 174 11.93 -6.51 12.90
N PRO A 175 11.58 -7.81 12.80
CA PRO A 175 10.20 -8.26 12.99
C PRO A 175 9.66 -7.90 14.38
N ILE A 176 8.39 -7.49 14.43
CA ILE A 176 7.61 -7.28 15.64
C ILE A 176 6.51 -8.33 15.76
N VAL A 177 5.96 -8.54 16.95
CA VAL A 177 4.82 -9.43 17.18
C VAL A 177 3.55 -8.62 17.47
N SER A 178 2.64 -8.57 16.51
CA SER A 178 1.29 -7.99 16.64
C SER A 178 0.40 -8.93 17.46
N GLN A 179 -0.21 -8.40 18.53
CA GLN A 179 -1.16 -9.11 19.42
C GLN A 179 -0.72 -10.49 19.92
N GLY A 180 0.57 -10.80 19.90
CA GLY A 180 1.12 -12.08 20.35
C GLY A 180 0.99 -13.26 19.38
N PHE A 181 0.41 -13.09 18.19
CA PHE A 181 0.20 -14.21 17.25
C PHE A 181 0.70 -13.96 15.81
N LEU A 182 0.93 -12.70 15.42
CA LEU A 182 1.33 -12.37 14.04
C LEU A 182 2.67 -11.67 14.04
N SER A 183 3.65 -12.24 13.33
CA SER A 183 4.93 -11.58 13.07
C SER A 183 4.81 -10.64 11.86
N VAL A 184 5.27 -9.40 12.01
CA VAL A 184 5.26 -8.39 10.95
C VAL A 184 6.66 -7.78 10.85
N THR A 185 7.25 -7.80 9.66
CA THR A 185 8.50 -7.08 9.38
C THR A 185 8.17 -5.67 8.89
N PRO A 186 8.55 -4.60 9.62
CA PRO A 186 8.37 -3.24 9.15
C PRO A 186 9.17 -2.99 7.87
N ARG A 187 8.63 -2.19 6.94
CA ARG A 187 9.33 -1.87 5.70
C ARG A 187 10.53 -0.95 5.92
N TYR A 188 10.42 -0.05 6.89
CA TYR A 188 11.48 0.89 7.27
C TYR A 188 11.61 0.93 8.80
N GLY A 189 12.77 1.36 9.27
CA GLY A 189 12.97 1.82 10.64
C GLY A 189 12.84 3.34 10.73
N ILE A 190 12.67 3.87 11.94
CA ILE A 190 12.64 5.33 12.17
C ILE A 190 13.91 6.06 11.68
N GLY A 191 15.04 5.35 11.49
CA GLY A 191 16.31 5.91 11.01
C GLY A 191 16.46 6.02 9.49
N ASN A 192 15.65 5.31 8.70
CA ASN A 192 15.74 5.28 7.24
C ASN A 192 14.37 5.47 6.55
N CYS A 193 13.34 5.82 7.32
CA CYS A 193 12.00 6.11 6.83
C CYS A 193 12.00 7.29 5.83
N PRO A 194 11.41 7.14 4.62
CA PRO A 194 11.14 8.28 3.75
C PRO A 194 10.28 9.33 4.47
N LYS A 195 10.44 10.62 4.12
CA LYS A 195 9.65 11.71 4.72
C LYS A 195 8.15 11.46 4.44
N PRO A 196 7.32 11.28 5.48
CA PRO A 196 5.89 11.06 5.29
C PRO A 196 5.13 12.38 5.20
N ASP A 197 4.10 12.38 4.37
CA ASP A 197 3.10 13.46 4.31
C ASP A 197 1.95 13.18 5.29
N LEU A 198 1.65 11.90 5.54
CA LEU A 198 0.67 11.46 6.53
C LEU A 198 1.32 10.46 7.50
N LEU A 199 1.00 10.60 8.78
CA LEU A 199 1.47 9.73 9.85
C LEU A 199 0.29 9.03 10.53
N VAL A 200 0.32 7.70 10.59
CA VAL A 200 -0.67 6.90 11.31
C VAL A 200 -0.02 6.26 12.54
N ILE A 201 -0.60 6.53 13.71
CA ILE A 201 -0.15 6.03 15.02
C ILE A 201 -1.22 5.07 15.58
N PRO A 202 -1.07 3.76 15.39
CA PRO A 202 -2.01 2.77 15.92
C PRO A 202 -1.89 2.59 17.43
N GLY A 203 -2.86 1.89 18.02
CA GLY A 203 -2.84 1.46 19.41
C GLY A 203 -2.30 0.05 19.59
N GLY A 204 -2.72 -0.58 20.70
CA GLY A 204 -2.18 -1.83 21.23
C GLY A 204 -1.44 -1.60 22.56
N SER A 205 -0.41 -2.42 22.82
CA SER A 205 0.41 -2.39 24.04
C SER A 205 1.41 -1.22 24.06
N VAL A 206 0.91 0.01 24.05
CA VAL A 206 1.72 1.23 23.85
C VAL A 206 2.66 1.58 25.01
N ARG A 207 2.65 0.87 26.14
CA ARG A 207 3.43 1.24 27.34
C ARG A 207 4.92 1.31 27.06
N GLU A 208 5.51 0.28 26.45
CA GLU A 208 6.94 0.23 26.16
C GLU A 208 7.32 1.19 25.05
N THR A 209 6.51 1.25 23.98
CA THR A 209 6.65 2.24 22.91
C THR A 209 6.61 3.69 23.43
N SER A 210 5.77 3.97 24.43
CA SER A 210 5.66 5.31 25.04
C SER A 210 6.87 5.68 25.91
N ALA A 211 7.63 4.69 26.35
CA ALA A 211 8.83 4.85 27.14
C ALA A 211 10.11 4.94 26.28
N ASP A 212 10.05 4.59 24.99
CA ASP A 212 11.17 4.74 24.06
C ASP A 212 11.30 6.19 23.58
N PRO A 213 12.32 6.95 24.03
CA PRO A 213 12.49 8.35 23.64
C PRO A 213 12.79 8.52 22.15
N ALA A 214 13.35 7.51 21.47
CA ALA A 214 13.64 7.60 20.04
C ALA A 214 12.35 7.55 19.22
N ILE A 215 11.38 6.71 19.60
CA ILE A 215 10.06 6.67 18.96
C ILE A 215 9.31 7.98 19.20
N ILE A 216 9.25 8.46 20.46
CA ILE A 216 8.52 9.69 20.77
C ILE A 216 9.11 10.88 20.02
N LYS A 217 10.44 11.01 19.98
CA LYS A 217 11.12 12.06 19.21
C LYS A 217 10.87 11.93 17.71
N TRP A 218 10.86 10.71 17.17
CA TRP A 218 10.52 10.50 15.77
C TRP A 218 9.08 10.91 15.46
N ILE A 219 8.11 10.58 16.33
CA ILE A 219 6.71 11.01 16.19
C ILE A 219 6.63 12.54 16.18
N GLN A 220 7.30 13.22 17.11
CA GLN A 220 7.33 14.69 17.20
C GLN A 220 7.87 15.32 15.91
N ASN A 221 9.08 14.93 15.50
CA ASN A 221 9.74 15.49 14.32
C ASN A 221 8.93 15.21 13.04
N THR A 222 8.40 14.00 12.92
CA THR A 222 7.62 13.61 11.75
C THR A 222 6.29 14.37 11.69
N ALA A 223 5.68 14.61 12.85
CA ALA A 223 4.46 15.38 12.95
C ALA A 223 4.65 16.85 12.59
N GLU A 224 5.85 17.46 12.72
CA GLU A 224 6.08 18.86 12.34
C GLU A 224 5.76 19.11 10.85
N ASP A 225 6.20 18.21 9.98
CA ASP A 225 6.07 18.33 8.53
C ASP A 225 4.82 17.63 7.95
N ALA A 226 4.21 16.69 8.68
CA ALA A 226 3.04 15.96 8.21
C ALA A 226 1.84 16.89 8.00
N GLU A 227 1.10 16.66 6.92
CA GLU A 227 -0.19 17.29 6.63
C GLU A 227 -1.28 16.76 7.58
N VAL A 228 -1.24 15.46 7.87
CA VAL A 228 -2.15 14.80 8.82
C VAL A 228 -1.40 13.82 9.72
N VAL A 229 -1.71 13.87 11.01
CA VAL A 229 -1.35 12.87 12.01
C VAL A 229 -2.64 12.21 12.51
N LEU A 230 -2.84 10.94 12.21
CA LEU A 230 -3.99 10.15 12.61
C LEU A 230 -3.59 9.17 13.72
N SER A 231 -4.25 9.19 14.88
CA SER A 231 -4.15 8.08 15.83
C SER A 231 -5.37 7.17 15.82
N VAL A 232 -5.13 5.90 16.09
CA VAL A 232 -6.18 4.90 16.34
C VAL A 232 -6.04 4.36 17.76
N CYS A 233 -7.17 4.16 18.45
CA CYS A 233 -7.22 3.50 19.75
C CYS A 233 -6.25 4.16 20.75
N THR A 234 -5.43 3.37 21.46
CA THR A 234 -4.42 3.82 22.42
C THR A 234 -3.24 4.56 21.79
N GLY A 235 -3.15 4.66 20.46
CA GLY A 235 -2.16 5.50 19.78
C GLY A 235 -2.26 6.98 20.16
N ALA A 236 -3.45 7.43 20.59
CA ALA A 236 -3.65 8.78 21.15
C ALA A 236 -2.77 9.02 22.40
N LEU A 237 -2.42 7.99 23.17
CA LEU A 237 -1.52 8.11 24.32
C LEU A 237 -0.07 8.38 23.89
N LEU A 238 0.34 7.88 22.72
CA LEU A 238 1.64 8.21 22.14
C LEU A 238 1.65 9.66 21.64
N LEU A 239 0.56 10.13 21.04
CA LEU A 239 0.40 11.54 20.68
C LEU A 239 0.41 12.46 21.90
N ALA A 240 -0.27 12.07 22.98
CA ALA A 240 -0.21 12.78 24.27
C ALA A 240 1.22 12.86 24.80
N LYS A 241 1.95 11.74 24.79
CA LYS A 241 3.35 11.68 25.22
C LYS A 241 4.28 12.54 24.36
N ALA A 242 4.00 12.64 23.07
CA ALA A 242 4.69 13.52 22.13
C ALA A 242 4.31 15.01 22.28
N GLY A 243 3.32 15.35 23.12
CA GLY A 243 2.85 16.72 23.30
C GLY A 243 1.98 17.24 22.15
N LEU A 244 1.48 16.36 21.29
CA LEU A 244 0.74 16.72 20.07
C LEU A 244 -0.75 16.97 20.31
N LEU A 245 -1.24 16.79 21.54
CA LEU A 245 -2.65 16.96 21.89
C LEU A 245 -2.95 18.19 22.77
N ASP A 246 -1.92 18.94 23.17
CA ASP A 246 -2.08 20.11 24.05
C ASP A 246 -3.02 21.14 23.40
N GLY A 247 -4.11 21.50 24.10
CA GLY A 247 -5.10 22.47 23.61
C GLY A 247 -6.08 21.94 22.55
N LEU A 248 -6.03 20.65 22.21
CA LEU A 248 -6.91 20.03 21.21
C LEU A 248 -8.05 19.24 21.84
N GLU A 249 -9.02 18.85 21.00
CA GLU A 249 -9.99 17.81 21.34
C GLU A 249 -9.44 16.43 20.92
N ALA A 250 -9.65 15.38 21.72
CA ALA A 250 -9.21 14.04 21.35
C ALA A 250 -10.14 12.95 21.88
N THR A 251 -10.21 11.83 21.17
CA THR A 251 -10.81 10.57 21.64
C THR A 251 -9.76 9.45 21.62
N THR A 252 -10.08 8.32 22.23
CA THR A 252 -9.27 7.09 22.21
C THR A 252 -10.19 5.89 22.39
N HIS A 253 -9.63 4.68 22.53
CA HIS A 253 -10.40 3.51 22.92
C HIS A 253 -11.18 3.79 24.20
N ARG A 254 -12.43 3.31 24.27
CA ARG A 254 -13.34 3.60 25.39
C ARG A 254 -12.72 3.27 26.75
N GLU A 255 -11.99 2.17 26.84
CA GLU A 255 -11.35 1.72 28.08
C GLU A 255 -10.09 2.51 28.45
N SER A 256 -9.62 3.38 27.57
CA SER A 256 -8.40 4.18 27.75
C SER A 256 -8.66 5.68 27.88
N LEU A 257 -9.94 6.11 27.90
CA LEU A 257 -10.31 7.52 28.05
C LEU A 257 -9.74 8.14 29.33
N ASP A 258 -9.80 7.44 30.46
CA ASP A 258 -9.24 7.93 31.73
C ASP A 258 -7.72 7.98 31.72
N ALA A 259 -7.07 7.04 31.03
CA ALA A 259 -5.62 7.08 30.83
C ALA A 259 -5.22 8.31 29.99
N LEU A 260 -6.00 8.63 28.96
CA LEU A 260 -5.78 9.80 28.11
C LEU A 260 -5.96 11.10 28.90
N ARG A 261 -7.01 11.21 29.73
CA ARG A 261 -7.21 12.38 30.62
C ARG A 261 -6.03 12.64 31.54
N LYS A 262 -5.45 11.56 32.10
CA LYS A 262 -4.29 11.64 32.99
C LYS A 262 -3.02 12.03 32.22
N ALA A 263 -2.84 11.50 31.01
CA ALA A 263 -1.65 11.73 30.20
C ALA A 263 -1.66 13.11 29.50
N ALA A 264 -2.84 13.64 29.16
CA ALA A 264 -3.02 14.83 28.34
C ALA A 264 -3.94 15.84 29.04
N THR A 265 -3.46 16.42 30.15
CA THR A 265 -4.28 17.28 31.04
C THR A 265 -4.78 18.57 30.40
N LYS A 266 -4.17 19.01 29.30
CA LYS A 266 -4.58 20.19 28.52
C LYS A 266 -5.46 19.83 27.31
N THR A 267 -5.81 18.56 27.14
CA THR A 267 -6.63 18.07 26.02
C THR A 267 -8.06 17.88 26.48
N LYS A 268 -9.03 18.32 25.67
CA LYS A 268 -10.45 18.05 25.91
C LYS A 268 -10.77 16.64 25.41
N VAL A 269 -10.87 15.69 26.33
CA VAL A 269 -11.20 14.29 25.99
C VAL A 269 -12.69 14.14 25.69
N ILE A 270 -13.02 13.76 24.45
CA ILE A 270 -14.37 13.59 23.94
C ILE A 270 -14.75 12.10 23.97
N GLU A 271 -15.83 11.77 24.67
CA GLU A 271 -16.35 10.40 24.72
C GLU A 271 -17.42 10.15 23.64
N GLY A 272 -17.68 8.87 23.33
CA GLY A 272 -18.79 8.46 22.47
C GLY A 272 -18.65 8.81 20.98
N ARG A 273 -17.54 9.43 20.57
CA ARG A 273 -17.24 9.72 19.16
C ARG A 273 -16.34 8.65 18.56
N ARG A 274 -16.62 8.26 17.31
CA ARG A 274 -15.75 7.36 16.53
C ARG A 274 -14.42 8.03 16.24
N PHE A 275 -14.41 9.31 15.91
CA PHE A 275 -13.21 10.10 15.76
C PHE A 275 -13.46 11.59 16.05
N VAL A 276 -12.37 12.32 16.23
CA VAL A 276 -12.31 13.77 16.44
C VAL A 276 -11.24 14.33 15.50
N ASP A 277 -11.58 15.37 14.75
CA ASP A 277 -10.71 16.01 13.76
C ASP A 277 -10.40 17.46 14.18
N ASN A 278 -9.11 17.77 14.37
CA ASN A 278 -8.60 19.11 14.66
C ASN A 278 -7.83 19.71 13.46
N GLY A 279 -8.13 19.26 12.24
CA GLY A 279 -7.40 19.61 11.03
C GLY A 279 -6.14 18.76 10.87
N LYS A 280 -5.03 19.15 11.50
CA LYS A 280 -3.77 18.40 11.36
C LYS A 280 -3.79 17.10 12.17
N VAL A 281 -4.34 17.12 13.38
CA VAL A 281 -4.39 15.95 14.26
C VAL A 281 -5.80 15.38 14.27
N VAL A 282 -5.92 14.12 13.87
CA VAL A 282 -7.15 13.33 13.93
C VAL A 282 -6.94 12.21 14.93
N THR A 283 -7.87 12.02 15.85
CA THR A 283 -7.83 10.91 16.80
C THR A 283 -9.09 10.06 16.64
N SER A 284 -8.95 8.75 16.69
CA SER A 284 -10.07 7.83 16.59
C SER A 284 -10.15 6.90 17.80
N ALA A 285 -11.35 6.37 18.02
CA ALA A 285 -11.63 5.39 19.05
C ALA A 285 -11.03 4.02 18.68
N GLY A 286 -11.60 2.93 19.17
CA GLY A 286 -11.05 1.59 18.95
C GLY A 286 -11.19 1.09 17.52
N VAL A 287 -10.13 0.43 17.03
CA VAL A 287 -10.18 -0.63 16.01
C VAL A 287 -10.91 -0.23 14.73
N SER A 288 -12.20 -0.55 14.60
CA SER A 288 -13.00 -0.21 13.42
C SER A 288 -13.16 1.29 13.20
N ALA A 289 -13.10 2.10 14.27
CA ALA A 289 -13.19 3.54 14.16
C ALA A 289 -11.99 4.16 13.44
N GLY A 290 -10.85 3.47 13.41
CA GLY A 290 -9.68 3.87 12.61
C GLY A 290 -9.94 3.81 11.11
N ILE A 291 -10.80 2.88 10.65
CA ILE A 291 -11.20 2.80 9.23
C ILE A 291 -12.06 4.02 8.87
N ASP A 292 -13.06 4.35 9.68
CA ASP A 292 -13.90 5.53 9.44
C ASP A 292 -13.13 6.83 9.50
N ALA A 293 -12.20 6.97 10.45
CA ALA A 293 -11.34 8.14 10.55
C ALA A 293 -10.42 8.27 9.32
N SER A 294 -9.92 7.16 8.80
CA SER A 294 -9.12 7.15 7.57
C SER A 294 -9.95 7.52 6.35
N LEU A 295 -11.18 7.00 6.22
CA LEU A 295 -12.11 7.37 5.15
C LEU A 295 -12.50 8.85 5.22
N HIS A 296 -12.69 9.39 6.43
CA HIS A 296 -12.90 10.81 6.66
C HIS A 296 -11.69 11.65 6.21
N VAL A 297 -10.46 11.22 6.54
CA VAL A 297 -9.23 11.88 6.05
C VAL A 297 -9.15 11.84 4.52
N VAL A 298 -9.42 10.70 3.89
CA VAL A 298 -9.49 10.58 2.42
C VAL A 298 -10.54 11.54 1.86
N SER A 299 -11.73 11.59 2.45
CA SER A 299 -12.81 12.48 2.01
C SER A 299 -12.43 13.95 2.08
N ARG A 300 -11.67 14.34 3.11
CA ARG A 300 -11.21 15.72 3.30
C ARG A 300 -10.11 16.11 2.31
N LEU A 301 -9.17 15.21 2.03
CA LEU A 301 -7.99 15.50 1.21
C LEU A 301 -8.21 15.29 -0.29
N LEU A 302 -9.02 14.29 -0.67
CA LEU A 302 -9.24 13.90 -2.07
C LEU A 302 -10.68 14.13 -2.54
N GLY A 303 -11.61 14.33 -1.61
CA GLY A 303 -13.03 14.53 -1.91
C GLY A 303 -13.90 13.33 -1.51
N PRO A 304 -15.20 13.56 -1.25
CA PRO A 304 -16.12 12.53 -0.78
C PRO A 304 -16.35 11.39 -1.77
N GLU A 305 -16.20 11.64 -3.08
CA GLU A 305 -16.33 10.63 -4.13
C GLU A 305 -15.21 9.58 -4.03
N ASP A 306 -13.97 10.02 -3.77
CA ASP A 306 -12.83 9.12 -3.58
C ASP A 306 -13.01 8.25 -2.33
N ALA A 307 -13.43 8.84 -1.20
CA ALA A 307 -13.72 8.08 0.01
C ALA A 307 -14.86 7.06 -0.18
N SER A 308 -15.91 7.43 -0.91
CA SER A 308 -17.03 6.53 -1.23
C SER A 308 -16.57 5.37 -2.11
N GLU A 309 -15.71 5.64 -3.09
CA GLU A 309 -15.14 4.61 -3.95
C GLU A 309 -14.21 3.67 -3.19
N VAL A 310 -13.38 4.19 -2.28
CA VAL A 310 -12.55 3.36 -1.39
C VAL A 310 -13.42 2.43 -0.54
N ALA A 311 -14.44 2.99 0.13
CA ALA A 311 -15.37 2.19 0.94
C ALA A 311 -16.05 1.11 0.09
N ARG A 312 -16.49 1.46 -1.13
CA ARG A 312 -17.10 0.51 -2.08
C ARG A 312 -16.13 -0.61 -2.48
N MET A 313 -14.87 -0.27 -2.77
CA MET A 313 -13.85 -1.25 -3.15
C MET A 313 -13.47 -2.20 -2.00
N MET A 314 -13.51 -1.70 -0.76
CA MET A 314 -13.29 -2.50 0.45
C MET A 314 -14.53 -3.29 0.89
N GLU A 315 -15.66 -3.16 0.19
CA GLU A 315 -16.98 -3.65 0.62
C GLU A 315 -17.35 -3.18 2.04
N TYR A 316 -16.87 -2.01 2.42
CA TYR A 316 -17.06 -1.43 3.73
C TYR A 316 -18.28 -0.50 3.73
N ARG A 317 -19.24 -0.74 4.63
CA ARG A 317 -20.37 0.16 4.83
C ARG A 317 -19.90 1.42 5.55
N TRP A 318 -19.57 2.44 4.77
CA TRP A 318 -19.22 3.75 5.28
C TRP A 318 -20.46 4.65 5.32
N GLU A 319 -20.71 5.23 6.49
CA GLU A 319 -21.69 6.29 6.67
C GLU A 319 -20.91 7.57 7.00
N PRO A 320 -20.61 8.43 6.02
CA PRO A 320 -19.98 9.71 6.31
C PRO A 320 -20.86 10.43 7.33
N ASP A 321 -20.25 10.98 8.38
CA ASP A 321 -20.95 11.63 9.50
C ASP A 321 -22.10 12.47 8.93
N LYS A 322 -23.34 11.96 9.04
CA LYS A 322 -24.50 12.80 8.86
C LYS A 322 -24.31 13.85 9.93
N LYS A 323 -24.07 15.11 9.54
CA LYS A 323 -24.50 16.21 10.41
C LYS A 323 -25.92 15.81 10.82
N LYS A 324 -26.12 15.37 12.05
CA LYS A 324 -27.45 15.33 12.62
C LYS A 324 -27.87 16.80 12.59
N ALA A 325 -28.60 17.15 11.54
CA ALA A 325 -29.40 18.34 11.51
C ALA A 325 -30.35 18.18 12.69
N GLU A 326 -30.13 19.03 13.69
CA GLU A 326 -31.01 19.37 14.82
C GLU A 326 -31.24 18.29 15.88
#